data_AF-A0A2S4Y9Z0-F1
#
_entry.id   AF-A0A2S4Y9Z0-F1
#
_cell.length_a   1.000
_cell.length_b   1.000
_cell.length_c   1.000
_cell.angle_alpha   90.00
_cell.angle_beta   90.00
_cell.angle_gamma   90.00
#
_symmetry.space_group_name_H-M   'P 1'
#
loop_
_entity.id
_entity.type
_entity.pdbx_description
1 polymer ?
#
loop_
_entity_poly.entity_id
_entity_poly.type
_entity_poly.pdbx_seq_one_letter_code
_entity_poly.pdbx_strand_id
1 'polypeptide(L)'
;MGIRQYASARDAAESFTAMEKALESCHQETYQGSVLKYSPMSVDKLGDRSLGVRIDSDGATALQQFTLDGPTLINVGTGGVADAGADTATKLLREQVDRYEAAARK
;
A
#
# COMPACT_ATOMS: atom_id res chain seq x y z
N MET A 1 -4.54 5.93 6.14
CA MET A 1 -3.60 6.67 5.26
C MET A 1 -2.33 6.92 6.05
N GLY A 2 -1.16 6.82 5.42
CA GLY A 2 0.13 7.14 6.02
C GLY A 2 1.10 7.71 4.99
N ILE A 3 2.05 8.50 5.49
CA ILE A 3 3.23 8.95 4.75
C ILE A 3 4.44 8.57 5.60
N ARG A 4 5.44 7.96 4.97
CA ARG A 4 6.74 7.67 5.56
C ARG A 4 7.83 8.31 4.71
N GLN A 5 8.55 9.25 5.31
CA GLN A 5 9.76 9.84 4.75
C GLN A 5 10.97 9.00 5.13
N TYR A 6 11.74 8.56 4.15
CA TYR A 6 13.05 7.94 4.35
C TYR A 6 14.16 8.98 4.25
N ALA A 7 15.34 8.64 4.77
CA ALA A 7 16.53 9.49 4.70
C ALA A 7 16.99 9.71 3.25
N SER A 8 16.76 8.74 2.36
CA SER A 8 17.07 8.84 0.94
C SER A 8 16.10 8.06 0.05
N ALA A 9 16.09 8.37 -1.25
CA ALA A 9 15.33 7.63 -2.26
C ALA A 9 15.79 6.16 -2.36
N ARG A 10 17.08 5.91 -2.10
CA ARG A 10 17.63 4.56 -2.08
C ARG A 10 17.04 3.73 -0.94
N ASP A 11 17.00 4.28 0.28
CA ASP A 11 16.46 3.55 1.45
C ASP A 11 14.97 3.26 1.26
N ALA A 12 14.24 4.21 0.68
CA ALA A 12 12.83 4.02 0.34
C ALA A 12 12.64 2.89 -0.69
N ALA A 13 13.44 2.87 -1.75
CA ALA A 13 13.40 1.85 -2.79
C ALA A 13 13.79 0.45 -2.27
N GLU A 14 14.80 0.36 -1.40
CA GLU A 14 15.18 -0.89 -0.73
C GLU A 14 14.05 -1.42 0.16
N SER A 15 13.43 -0.55 0.95
CA SER A 15 12.26 -0.90 1.76
C SER A 15 11.06 -1.33 0.91
N PHE A 16 10.79 -0.67 -0.22
CA PHE A 16 9.70 -1.04 -1.12
C PHE A 16 9.92 -2.41 -1.75
N THR A 17 11.16 -2.67 -2.18
CA THR A 17 11.55 -3.96 -2.77
C THR A 17 11.43 -5.09 -1.76
N ALA A 18 11.72 -4.85 -0.48
CA ALA A 18 11.50 -5.84 0.57
C ALA A 18 10.00 -6.17 0.74
N MET A 19 9.11 -5.17 0.64
CA MET A 19 7.66 -5.41 0.69
C MET A 19 7.16 -6.23 -0.51
N GLU A 20 7.61 -5.92 -1.72
CA GLU A 20 7.26 -6.70 -2.92
C GLU A 20 7.69 -8.17 -2.77
N LYS A 21 8.95 -8.42 -2.38
CA LYS A 21 9.47 -9.77 -2.16
C LYS A 21 8.72 -10.53 -1.06
N ALA A 22 8.31 -9.82 -0.01
CA ALA A 22 7.49 -10.41 1.03
C ALA A 22 6.13 -10.85 0.47
N LEU A 23 5.48 -10.07 -0.39
CA LEU A 23 4.21 -10.46 -1.01
C LEU A 23 4.33 -11.59 -2.04
N GLU A 24 5.51 -11.76 -2.65
CA GLU A 24 5.79 -12.89 -3.55
C GLU A 24 5.87 -14.23 -2.82
N SER A 25 6.17 -14.23 -1.52
CA SER A 25 6.49 -15.45 -0.77
C SER A 25 5.60 -15.69 0.45
N CYS A 26 5.06 -14.63 1.05
CA CYS A 26 4.17 -14.67 2.20
C CYS A 26 2.72 -14.43 1.76
N HIS A 27 2.01 -15.51 1.49
CA HIS A 27 0.60 -15.45 1.10
C HIS A 27 -0.36 -15.64 2.28
N GLN A 28 0.16 -16.04 3.44
CA GLN A 28 -0.64 -16.25 4.63
C GLN A 28 0.23 -16.20 5.89
N GLU A 29 -0.30 -15.60 6.95
CA GLU A 29 0.29 -15.72 8.29
C GLU A 29 -0.80 -15.78 9.36
N THR A 30 -0.42 -16.22 10.57
CA THR A 30 -1.27 -16.10 11.76
C THR A 30 -0.82 -14.87 12.54
N TYR A 31 -1.68 -13.87 12.62
CA TYR A 31 -1.41 -12.62 13.33
C TYR A 31 -2.47 -12.39 14.40
N GLN A 32 -2.03 -12.24 15.66
CA GLN A 32 -2.90 -12.03 16.82
C GLN A 32 -4.06 -13.05 16.94
N GLY A 33 -3.84 -14.30 16.51
CA GLY A 33 -4.82 -15.38 16.58
C GLY A 33 -5.75 -15.49 15.35
N SER A 34 -5.70 -14.53 14.43
CA SER A 34 -6.44 -14.58 13.16
C SER A 34 -5.53 -15.01 12.01
N VAL A 35 -6.08 -15.77 11.08
CA VAL A 35 -5.38 -16.08 9.82
C VAL A 35 -5.58 -14.91 8.87
N LEU A 36 -4.47 -14.31 8.44
CA LEU A 36 -4.44 -13.27 7.41
C LEU A 36 -3.99 -13.91 6.10
N LYS A 37 -4.74 -13.70 5.03
CA LYS A 37 -4.36 -14.12 3.67
C LYS A 37 -4.03 -12.90 2.83
N TYR A 38 -2.89 -12.94 2.15
CA TYR A 38 -2.37 -11.86 1.34
C TYR A 38 -2.46 -12.20 -0.13
N SER A 39 -3.08 -11.32 -0.92
CA SER A 39 -3.16 -11.46 -2.37
C SER A 39 -2.75 -10.16 -3.05
N PRO A 40 -1.78 -10.18 -3.98
CA PRO A 40 -1.43 -9.00 -4.77
C PRO A 40 -2.64 -8.48 -5.55
N MET A 41 -2.71 -7.16 -5.71
CA MET A 41 -3.73 -6.49 -6.49
C MET A 41 -3.09 -5.56 -7.52
N SER A 42 -3.73 -5.46 -8.69
CA SER A 42 -3.45 -4.38 -9.62
C SER A 42 -3.87 -3.05 -9.03
N VAL A 43 -3.02 -2.04 -9.16
CA VAL A 43 -3.27 -0.66 -8.75
C VAL A 43 -2.80 0.27 -9.86
N ASP A 44 -3.31 1.49 -9.85
CA ASP A 44 -2.80 2.52 -10.74
C ASP A 44 -1.32 2.76 -10.48
N LYS A 45 -0.56 2.97 -11.56
CA LYS A 45 0.84 3.36 -11.44
C LYS A 45 0.91 4.85 -11.09
N LEU A 46 1.19 5.12 -9.83
CA LEU A 46 1.46 6.45 -9.28
C LEU A 46 2.93 6.52 -8.83
N GLY A 47 3.50 7.73 -8.82
CA GLY A 47 4.91 7.95 -8.47
C GLY A 47 5.87 7.09 -9.30
N ASP A 48 6.94 6.62 -8.66
CA ASP A 48 7.92 5.74 -9.26
C ASP A 48 7.40 4.30 -9.38
N ARG A 49 6.78 3.81 -8.29
CA ARG A 49 6.29 2.43 -8.15
C ARG A 49 5.02 2.39 -7.32
N SER A 50 4.15 1.43 -7.59
CA SER A 50 2.93 1.22 -6.82
C SER A 50 2.66 -0.27 -6.61
N LEU A 51 2.05 -0.60 -5.47
CA LEU A 51 1.78 -1.96 -5.02
C LEU A 51 0.43 -2.01 -4.30
N GLY A 52 -0.40 -2.99 -4.63
CA GLY A 52 -1.65 -3.26 -3.94
C GLY A 52 -1.65 -4.64 -3.29
N VAL A 53 -2.24 -4.74 -2.11
CA VAL A 53 -2.48 -6.01 -1.42
C VAL A 53 -3.90 -6.06 -0.88
N ARG A 54 -4.57 -7.17 -1.17
CA ARG A 54 -5.81 -7.60 -0.51
C ARG A 54 -5.43 -8.47 0.68
N ILE A 55 -6.04 -8.17 1.82
CA ILE A 55 -5.86 -8.88 3.08
C ILE A 55 -7.22 -9.43 3.50
N ASP A 56 -7.39 -10.74 3.51
CA ASP A 56 -8.61 -11.40 3.96
C ASP A 56 -8.41 -12.06 5.32
N SER A 57 -9.37 -11.88 6.24
CA SER A 57 -9.35 -12.49 7.58
C SER A 57 -10.75 -12.61 8.16
N ASP A 58 -11.14 -13.79 8.63
CA ASP A 58 -12.37 -14.04 9.40
C ASP A 58 -13.64 -13.37 8.84
N GLY A 59 -13.78 -13.40 7.51
CA GLY A 59 -14.91 -12.81 6.78
C GLY A 59 -14.78 -11.31 6.48
N ALA A 60 -13.77 -10.62 7.00
CA ALA A 60 -13.43 -9.26 6.64
C ALA A 60 -12.38 -9.20 5.53
N THR A 61 -12.42 -8.13 4.75
CA THR A 61 -11.41 -7.78 3.75
C THR A 61 -10.86 -6.40 4.06
N ALA A 62 -9.55 -6.26 3.99
CA ALA A 62 -8.87 -4.98 3.92
C ALA A 62 -8.08 -4.88 2.61
N LEU A 63 -7.99 -3.68 2.06
CA LEU A 63 -7.15 -3.36 0.93
C LEU A 63 -6.11 -2.36 1.41
N GLN A 64 -4.85 -2.57 1.03
CA GLN A 64 -3.78 -1.60 1.23
C GLN A 64 -3.13 -1.34 -0.12
N GLN A 65 -2.94 -0.06 -0.42
CA GLN A 65 -2.25 0.39 -1.61
C GLN A 65 -1.09 1.29 -1.18
N PHE A 66 0.03 1.12 -1.85
CA PHE A 66 1.30 1.79 -1.56
C PHE A 66 1.82 2.43 -2.84
N THR A 67 2.37 3.64 -2.71
CA THR A 67 3.10 4.33 -3.76
C THR A 67 4.44 4.79 -3.21
N LEU A 68 5.51 4.50 -3.96
CA LEU A 68 6.83 5.08 -3.76
C LEU A 68 6.98 6.29 -4.67
N ASP A 69 7.35 7.43 -4.10
CA ASP A 69 7.66 8.66 -4.82
C ASP A 69 8.94 9.27 -4.24
N GLY A 70 10.06 9.02 -4.92
CA GLY A 70 11.40 9.38 -4.47
C GLY A 70 11.73 8.80 -3.08
N PRO A 71 12.07 9.63 -2.07
CA PRO A 71 12.37 9.18 -0.72
C PRO A 71 11.13 8.89 0.14
N THR A 72 9.93 8.89 -0.43
CA THR A 72 8.68 8.84 0.33
C THR A 72 7.81 7.66 -0.06
N LEU A 73 7.31 6.95 0.96
CA LEU A 73 6.27 5.94 0.82
C LEU A 73 4.92 6.52 1.28
N ILE A 74 3.93 6.48 0.41
CA ILE A 74 2.55 6.91 0.67
C ILE A 74 1.66 5.68 0.64
N ASN A 75 0.79 5.52 1.63
CA ASN A 75 -0.14 4.40 1.66
C ASN A 75 -1.55 4.80 2.07
N VAL A 76 -2.52 4.09 1.49
CA VAL A 76 -3.93 4.18 1.86
C VAL A 76 -4.45 2.77 2.08
N GLY A 77 -5.29 2.62 3.09
CA GLY A 77 -5.98 1.37 3.36
C GLY A 77 -7.46 1.60 3.62
N THR A 78 -8.26 0.64 3.20
CA THR A 78 -9.70 0.56 3.45
C THR A 78 -10.03 -0.85 3.92
N GLY A 79 -11.18 -1.03 4.59
CA GLY A 79 -11.60 -2.36 5.03
C GLY A 79 -13.09 -2.42 5.33
N GLY A 80 -13.64 -3.63 5.28
CA GLY A 80 -15.04 -3.90 5.54
C GLY A 80 -15.35 -5.39 5.65
N VAL A 81 -16.57 -5.69 6.10
CA VAL A 81 -17.03 -7.06 6.41
C VAL A 81 -17.41 -7.87 5.15
N ALA A 82 -17.44 -7.26 3.96
CA ALA A 82 -17.77 -7.97 2.71
C ALA A 82 -17.17 -7.28 1.47
N ASP A 83 -17.09 -5.95 1.51
CA ASP A 83 -16.43 -5.13 0.51
C ASP A 83 -15.60 -4.07 1.22
N ALA A 84 -14.43 -3.78 0.68
CA ALA A 84 -13.48 -2.81 1.19
C ALA A 84 -13.39 -1.57 0.27
N GLY A 85 -14.16 -1.48 -0.81
CA GLY A 85 -14.27 -0.30 -1.65
C GLY A 85 -12.96 0.05 -2.36
N ALA A 86 -12.50 -0.84 -3.27
CA ALA A 86 -11.23 -0.69 -3.98
C ALA A 86 -11.11 0.65 -4.73
N ASP A 87 -12.16 1.08 -5.42
CA ASP A 87 -12.18 2.36 -6.17
C ASP A 87 -11.99 3.56 -5.24
N THR A 88 -12.59 3.51 -4.05
CA THR A 88 -12.41 4.54 -3.01
C THR A 88 -10.96 4.58 -2.54
N ALA A 89 -10.34 3.43 -2.29
CA ALA A 89 -8.93 3.36 -1.91
C ALA A 89 -8.02 3.95 -2.99
N THR A 90 -8.25 3.57 -4.25
CA THR A 90 -7.51 4.08 -5.41
C THR A 90 -7.64 5.59 -5.56
N LYS A 91 -8.86 6.11 -5.46
CA LYS A 91 -9.11 7.56 -5.53
C LYS A 91 -8.38 8.31 -4.41
N LEU A 92 -8.47 7.83 -3.18
CA LEU A 92 -7.83 8.46 -2.02
C LEU A 92 -6.31 8.43 -2.12
N LEU A 93 -5.72 7.35 -2.65
CA LEU A 93 -4.28 7.27 -2.85
C LEU A 93 -3.81 8.29 -3.90
N ARG A 94 -4.49 8.37 -5.05
CA ARG A 94 -4.18 9.35 -6.09
C ARG A 94 -4.23 10.78 -5.54
N GLU A 95 -5.31 11.15 -4.87
CA GLU A 95 -5.44 12.48 -4.28
C GLU A 95 -4.32 12.79 -3.29
N GLN A 96 -3.82 11.78 -2.57
CA GLN A 96 -2.75 11.97 -1.60
C GLN A 96 -1.38 12.14 -2.26
N VAL A 97 -1.09 11.35 -3.30
CA VAL A 97 0.13 11.48 -4.11
C VAL A 97 0.16 12.87 -4.76
N ASP A 98 -0.95 13.29 -5.40
CA ASP A 98 -1.04 14.61 -6.06
C ASP A 98 -0.77 15.76 -5.08
N ARG A 99 -1.33 15.69 -3.86
CA ARG A 99 -1.10 16.69 -2.81
C ARG A 99 0.35 16.71 -2.33
N TYR A 100 0.96 15.54 -2.18
CA TYR A 100 2.35 15.43 -1.77
C TYR A 100 3.29 16.03 -2.83
N GLU A 101 3.13 15.63 -4.10
CA GLU A 101 3.94 16.17 -5.20
C GLU A 101 3.79 17.69 -5.32
N ALA A 102 2.56 18.22 -5.20
CA ALA A 102 2.31 19.65 -5.25
C ALA A 102 2.99 20.42 -4.09
N ALA A 103 3.09 19.79 -2.91
CA ALA A 103 3.78 20.37 -1.76
C ALA A 103 5.30 20.31 -1.90
N ALA A 104 5.84 19.21 -2.43
CA ALA A 104 7.28 19.00 -2.59
C ALA A 104 7.92 19.88 -3.69
N ARG A 105 7.12 20.40 -4.63
CA ARG A 105 7.56 21.32 -5.69
C ARG A 105 7.70 22.78 -5.23
N LYS A 106 7.24 23.13 -4.02
CA LYS A 106 7.37 24.47 -3.43
C LYS A 106 8.61 24.57 -2.57
#